data_AF-A0A2G9TCN5-F1
#
_entry.id   AF-A0A2G9TCN5-F1
#
_cell.length_a   1.000
_cell.length_b   1.000
_cell.length_c   1.000
_cell.angle_alpha   90.00
_cell.angle_beta   90.00
_cell.angle_gamma   90.00
#
_symmetry.space_group_name_H-M   'P 1'
#
loop_
_entity.id
_entity.type
_entity.pdbx_description
1 polymer ?
#
loop_
_entity_poly.entity_id
_entity_poly.type
_entity_poly.pdbx_seq_one_letter_code
_entity_poly.pdbx_strand_id
1 'polypeptide(L)'
;RPYGPLKTFITDPTAPLPTVPNHETSPVFPPTVPHHETTTTKRTKPTTAVPSLPVASINNTGCNCVLKTVWLDVFLLMEATTAMTPNGINSATDYVVSAFTKLTVGQAVQYQTRFGVIRYASSVDLIADLDNYTSTADLFDLNISSLNETGTNIEGAIRMATSKFASKSHRLAARPVLIIVGSSY
;
A
#
# COMPACT_ATOMS: atom_id res chain seq x y z
N ARG A 1 -24.86 12.46 49.64
CA ARG A 1 -24.05 12.10 50.85
C ARG A 1 -24.75 10.91 51.52
N PRO A 2 -24.05 9.97 52.19
CA PRO A 2 -22.63 9.97 52.59
C PRO A 2 -21.64 9.89 51.42
N TYR A 3 -20.34 9.86 51.75
CA TYR A 3 -19.20 9.66 50.85
C TYR A 3 -18.29 8.57 51.44
N GLY A 4 -17.65 7.78 50.57
CA GLY A 4 -16.51 6.91 50.89
C GLY A 4 -15.42 7.13 49.83
N PRO A 5 -14.12 7.04 50.17
CA PRO A 5 -13.08 7.67 49.36
C PRO A 5 -12.59 6.82 48.19
N LEU A 6 -12.43 7.47 47.02
CA LEU A 6 -11.59 6.97 45.94
C LEU A 6 -10.12 7.23 46.29
N LYS A 7 -9.27 6.19 46.34
CA LYS A 7 -7.86 6.33 46.70
C LYS A 7 -7.02 6.82 45.53
N THR A 8 -6.58 8.08 45.58
CA THR A 8 -5.52 8.60 44.71
C THR A 8 -4.17 7.99 45.12
N PHE A 9 -3.50 7.29 44.21
CA PHE A 9 -2.10 6.90 44.42
C PHE A 9 -1.18 8.03 43.94
N ILE A 10 -0.50 8.66 44.90
CA ILE A 10 0.67 9.52 44.65
C ILE A 10 1.90 8.66 44.93
N THR A 11 2.78 8.51 43.95
CA THR A 11 4.07 7.83 44.12
C THR A 11 5.18 8.87 44.35
N ASP A 12 5.76 8.83 45.54
CA ASP A 12 6.90 9.65 45.98
C ASP A 12 8.17 9.32 45.15
N PRO A 13 8.90 10.32 44.62
CA PRO A 13 10.08 10.11 43.78
C PRO A 13 11.38 9.82 44.57
N THR A 14 11.36 8.99 45.62
CA THR A 14 12.54 8.72 46.47
C THR A 14 12.75 7.23 46.79
N ALA A 15 13.53 6.51 45.99
CA ALA A 15 14.01 5.15 46.30
C ALA A 15 15.39 4.83 45.64
N PRO A 16 16.35 4.20 46.35
CA PRO A 16 17.69 3.93 45.82
C PRO A 16 17.80 2.61 45.02
N LEU A 17 18.86 2.51 44.21
CA LEU A 17 19.15 1.41 43.28
C LEU A 17 19.91 0.24 43.98
N PRO A 18 19.64 -1.05 43.66
CA PRO A 18 20.34 -2.19 44.25
C PRO A 18 21.70 -2.51 43.58
N THR A 19 22.64 -3.01 44.38
CA THR A 19 24.04 -3.32 43.99
C THR A 19 24.25 -4.81 43.66
N VAL A 20 25.22 -5.13 42.78
CA VAL A 20 25.59 -6.52 42.41
C VAL A 20 26.93 -6.93 43.06
N PRO A 21 27.04 -8.12 43.69
CA PRO A 21 28.31 -8.67 44.22
C PRO A 21 29.20 -9.35 43.15
N ASN A 22 30.51 -9.49 43.45
CA ASN A 22 31.55 -10.12 42.60
C ASN A 22 32.52 -11.00 43.45
N HIS A 23 33.49 -11.66 42.78
CA HIS A 23 34.59 -12.54 43.29
C HIS A 23 34.16 -13.96 43.76
N GLU A 24 34.89 -15.07 43.51
CA GLU A 24 36.09 -15.32 42.65
C GLU A 24 36.05 -16.76 42.01
N THR A 25 37.07 -17.62 41.76
CA THR A 25 38.51 -17.84 42.13
C THR A 25 39.26 -18.59 40.98
N SER A 26 40.57 -18.89 41.08
CA SER A 26 41.39 -19.71 40.11
C SER A 26 42.59 -20.39 40.86
N PRO A 27 43.64 -21.04 40.27
CA PRO A 27 43.95 -21.50 38.88
C PRO A 27 44.60 -22.94 38.76
N VAL A 28 45.25 -23.26 37.61
CA VAL A 28 46.46 -24.15 37.36
C VAL A 28 46.35 -25.39 36.41
N PHE A 29 46.65 -25.18 35.10
CA PHE A 29 47.59 -25.89 34.17
C PHE A 29 47.54 -27.45 33.90
N PRO A 30 48.31 -28.05 32.93
CA PRO A 30 47.91 -28.29 31.51
C PRO A 30 48.27 -29.73 30.98
N PRO A 31 48.67 -29.98 29.70
CA PRO A 31 47.98 -29.92 28.39
C PRO A 31 47.87 -31.30 27.66
N THR A 32 47.18 -31.38 26.50
CA THR A 32 47.50 -32.29 25.35
C THR A 32 46.77 -31.80 24.08
N VAL A 33 47.36 -32.00 22.89
CA VAL A 33 46.85 -31.57 21.57
C VAL A 33 47.09 -32.69 20.53
N PRO A 34 46.12 -33.00 19.65
CA PRO A 34 46.35 -32.82 18.21
C PRO A 34 45.15 -32.23 17.43
N HIS A 35 45.46 -31.68 16.25
CA HIS A 35 44.53 -31.02 15.33
C HIS A 35 43.34 -31.87 14.86
N HIS A 36 42.23 -31.17 14.57
CA HIS A 36 41.69 -31.20 13.21
C HIS A 36 41.22 -29.79 12.80
N GLU A 37 41.52 -29.37 11.59
CA GLU A 37 41.03 -28.09 11.04
C GLU A 37 39.53 -28.17 10.73
N THR A 38 38.79 -27.08 10.91
CA THR A 38 37.41 -26.97 10.42
C THR A 38 37.19 -25.58 9.84
N THR A 39 37.18 -25.50 8.51
CA THR A 39 37.05 -24.27 7.74
C THR A 39 35.75 -23.54 8.05
N THR A 40 35.84 -22.26 8.46
CA THR A 40 34.67 -21.41 8.75
C THR A 40 33.86 -21.14 7.48
N THR A 41 32.81 -21.93 7.25
CA THR A 41 31.91 -21.75 6.11
C THR A 41 31.06 -20.48 6.30
N LYS A 42 31.40 -19.44 5.54
CA LYS A 42 30.73 -18.14 5.57
C LYS A 42 29.32 -18.27 4.97
N ARG A 43 28.32 -18.52 5.83
CA ARG A 43 26.91 -18.77 5.43
C ARG A 43 26.29 -17.54 4.77
N THR A 44 26.40 -17.43 3.45
CA THR A 44 25.70 -16.43 2.65
C THR A 44 24.19 -16.61 2.83
N LYS A 45 23.51 -15.58 3.35
CA LYS A 45 22.05 -15.55 3.42
C LYS A 45 21.51 -15.55 1.98
N PRO A 46 20.58 -16.45 1.60
CA PRO A 46 19.92 -16.37 0.31
C PRO A 46 19.15 -15.05 0.22
N THR A 47 19.60 -14.15 -0.66
CA THR A 47 18.79 -13.01 -1.07
C THR A 47 17.73 -13.54 -2.03
N THR A 48 16.54 -13.86 -1.51
CA THR A 48 15.37 -14.13 -2.33
C THR A 48 15.11 -12.88 -3.18
N ALA A 49 15.45 -12.95 -4.47
CA ALA A 49 15.13 -11.88 -5.40
C ALA A 49 13.61 -11.74 -5.46
N VAL A 50 13.11 -10.56 -5.10
CA VAL A 50 11.70 -10.20 -5.34
C VAL A 50 11.50 -10.27 -6.86
N PRO A 51 10.53 -11.04 -7.38
CA PRO A 51 10.26 -11.08 -8.82
C PRO A 51 9.87 -9.68 -9.31
N SER A 52 10.81 -9.00 -9.96
CA SER A 52 10.55 -7.69 -10.56
C SER A 52 9.73 -7.88 -11.83
N LEU A 53 8.73 -7.01 -12.01
CA LEU A 53 7.95 -7.02 -13.24
C LEU A 53 8.85 -6.64 -14.43
N PRO A 54 8.79 -7.36 -15.56
CA PRO A 54 9.55 -7.01 -16.74
C PRO A 54 9.15 -5.60 -17.20
N VAL A 55 10.13 -4.76 -17.55
CA VAL A 55 9.88 -3.42 -18.08
C VAL A 55 8.98 -3.52 -19.31
N ALA A 56 7.98 -2.63 -19.42
CA ALA A 56 7.09 -2.63 -20.56
C ALA A 56 7.84 -2.15 -21.81
N SER A 57 8.14 -3.08 -22.73
CA SER A 57 8.68 -2.70 -24.04
C SER A 57 7.57 -2.13 -24.92
N ILE A 58 7.63 -0.82 -25.17
CA ILE A 58 6.75 -0.12 -26.12
C ILE A 58 7.08 -0.49 -27.58
N ASN A 59 8.27 -1.08 -27.82
CA ASN A 59 8.83 -1.34 -29.15
C ASN A 59 8.53 -2.77 -29.65
N ASN A 60 7.55 -3.47 -29.07
CA ASN A 60 7.18 -4.84 -29.46
C ASN A 60 6.35 -4.84 -30.77
N THR A 61 7.01 -4.65 -31.91
CA THR A 61 6.45 -4.71 -33.27
C THR A 61 5.91 -6.09 -33.70
N GLY A 62 5.82 -7.05 -32.79
CA GLY A 62 5.33 -8.42 -33.03
C GLY A 62 4.31 -8.94 -32.01
N CYS A 63 3.79 -8.11 -31.10
CA CYS A 63 2.78 -8.52 -30.12
C CYS A 63 1.47 -7.74 -30.30
N ASN A 64 0.39 -8.42 -30.69
CA ASN A 64 -0.94 -7.83 -30.65
C ASN A 64 -1.34 -7.50 -29.20
N CYS A 65 -1.70 -6.25 -28.92
CA CYS A 65 -2.14 -5.80 -27.61
C CYS A 65 -3.54 -6.36 -27.25
N VAL A 66 -3.61 -7.61 -26.81
CA VAL A 66 -4.84 -8.25 -26.33
C VAL A 66 -5.21 -7.67 -24.97
N LEU A 67 -5.94 -6.55 -24.95
CA LEU A 67 -6.33 -5.82 -23.74
C LEU A 67 -7.07 -6.70 -22.70
N LYS A 68 -7.79 -7.73 -23.14
CA LYS A 68 -8.43 -8.73 -22.27
C LYS A 68 -7.46 -9.60 -21.45
N THR A 69 -6.18 -9.62 -21.81
CA THR A 69 -5.11 -10.32 -21.07
C THR A 69 -4.24 -9.38 -20.23
N VAL A 70 -4.58 -8.08 -20.16
CA VAL A 70 -3.84 -7.09 -19.38
C VAL A 70 -4.34 -7.09 -17.93
N TRP A 71 -3.41 -7.27 -16.98
CA TRP A 71 -3.70 -7.28 -15.55
C TRP A 71 -2.99 -6.11 -14.84
N LEU A 72 -3.79 -5.13 -14.39
CA LEU A 72 -3.34 -3.93 -13.68
C LEU A 72 -3.97 -3.86 -12.30
N ASP A 73 -3.35 -3.13 -11.38
CA ASP A 73 -4.03 -2.61 -10.19
C ASP A 73 -4.10 -1.09 -10.38
N VAL A 74 -5.30 -0.54 -10.59
CA VAL A 74 -5.48 0.87 -10.97
C VAL A 74 -6.20 1.63 -9.87
N PHE A 75 -5.66 2.79 -9.48
CA PHE A 75 -6.41 3.80 -8.74
C PHE A 75 -6.78 4.97 -9.65
N LEU A 76 -8.08 5.27 -9.71
CA LEU A 76 -8.57 6.56 -10.16
C LEU A 76 -8.45 7.56 -9.00
N LEU A 77 -7.68 8.63 -9.21
CA LEU A 77 -7.66 9.82 -8.37
C LEU A 77 -8.58 10.85 -9.05
N MET A 78 -9.80 11.01 -8.54
CA MET A 78 -10.80 11.93 -9.07
C MET A 78 -10.82 13.22 -8.24
N GLU A 79 -10.55 14.37 -8.86
CA GLU A 79 -10.83 15.65 -8.23
C GLU A 79 -12.33 15.79 -7.99
N ALA A 80 -12.70 16.16 -6.76
CA ALA A 80 -14.08 16.31 -6.33
C ALA A 80 -14.38 17.73 -5.81
N THR A 81 -13.58 18.73 -6.21
CA THR A 81 -13.78 20.14 -5.85
C THR A 81 -15.10 20.71 -6.39
N THR A 82 -15.46 21.90 -5.92
CA THR A 82 -16.51 22.72 -6.55
C THR A 82 -16.20 23.10 -8.00
N ALA A 83 -14.93 23.13 -8.41
CA ALA A 83 -14.50 23.46 -9.77
C ALA A 83 -14.75 22.32 -10.77
N MET A 84 -14.64 21.06 -10.33
CA MET A 84 -14.92 19.90 -11.18
C MET A 84 -16.41 19.79 -11.54
N THR A 85 -17.30 20.16 -10.61
CA THR A 85 -18.78 20.02 -10.68
C THR A 85 -19.29 18.57 -10.78
N PRO A 86 -20.55 18.28 -10.39
CA PRO A 86 -21.12 16.94 -10.57
C PRO A 86 -21.11 16.46 -12.03
N ASN A 87 -21.35 17.38 -12.99
CA ASN A 87 -21.37 17.03 -14.42
C ASN A 87 -19.98 16.69 -14.96
N GLY A 88 -18.93 17.37 -14.49
CA GLY A 88 -17.54 17.06 -14.86
C GLY A 88 -17.09 15.73 -14.26
N ILE A 89 -17.39 15.48 -12.97
CA ILE A 89 -17.11 14.19 -12.33
C ILE A 89 -17.79 13.05 -13.08
N ASN A 90 -19.08 13.17 -13.41
CA ASN A 90 -19.81 12.16 -14.18
C ASN A 90 -19.18 11.94 -15.57
N SER A 91 -18.94 13.01 -16.32
CA SER A 91 -18.36 12.93 -17.68
C SER A 91 -16.98 12.26 -17.70
N ALA A 92 -16.14 12.54 -16.70
CA ALA A 92 -14.83 11.92 -16.56
C ALA A 92 -14.92 10.47 -16.07
N THR A 93 -15.91 10.16 -15.22
CA THR A 93 -16.21 8.80 -14.77
C THR A 93 -16.66 7.93 -15.95
N ASP A 94 -17.63 8.41 -16.74
CA ASP A 94 -18.10 7.74 -17.97
C ASP A 94 -16.94 7.47 -18.94
N TYR A 95 -16.05 8.45 -19.13
CA TYR A 95 -14.87 8.28 -19.97
C TYR A 95 -13.95 7.16 -19.45
N VAL A 96 -13.64 7.14 -18.16
CA VAL A 96 -12.81 6.07 -17.55
C VAL A 96 -13.50 4.71 -17.65
N VAL A 97 -14.78 4.61 -17.27
CA VAL A 97 -15.56 3.36 -17.38
C VAL A 97 -15.60 2.85 -18.82
N SER A 98 -15.79 3.74 -19.81
CA SER A 98 -15.76 3.39 -21.23
C SER A 98 -14.41 2.79 -21.68
N ALA A 99 -13.29 3.26 -21.13
CA ALA A 99 -11.97 2.68 -21.38
C ALA A 99 -11.84 1.29 -20.74
N PHE A 100 -12.38 1.11 -19.52
CA PHE A 100 -12.36 -0.16 -18.79
C PHE A 100 -13.24 -1.25 -19.42
N THR A 101 -14.25 -0.92 -20.25
CA THR A 101 -14.99 -1.93 -21.05
C THR A 101 -14.10 -2.79 -21.97
N LYS A 102 -12.89 -2.30 -22.30
CA LYS A 102 -11.91 -3.00 -23.14
C LYS A 102 -10.98 -3.92 -22.34
N LEU A 103 -11.01 -3.83 -21.01
CA LEU A 103 -10.25 -4.65 -20.07
C LEU A 103 -11.15 -5.73 -19.45
N THR A 104 -10.53 -6.80 -18.96
CA THR A 104 -11.20 -7.77 -18.09
C THR A 104 -11.09 -7.28 -16.66
N VAL A 105 -12.17 -6.81 -16.04
CA VAL A 105 -12.15 -6.36 -14.63
C VAL A 105 -12.42 -7.53 -13.70
N GLY A 106 -11.69 -7.62 -12.59
CA GLY A 106 -11.93 -8.61 -11.54
C GLY A 106 -10.71 -8.98 -10.68
N GLN A 107 -10.93 -9.92 -9.76
CA GLN A 107 -10.06 -10.22 -8.62
C GLN A 107 -9.07 -11.38 -8.83
N ALA A 108 -9.12 -12.11 -9.94
CA ALA A 108 -8.21 -13.23 -10.19
C ALA A 108 -6.74 -12.79 -10.30
N VAL A 109 -5.79 -13.66 -9.94
CA VAL A 109 -4.36 -13.30 -9.84
C VAL A 109 -3.73 -12.91 -11.20
N GLN A 110 -4.27 -13.42 -12.31
CA GLN A 110 -3.79 -13.19 -13.68
C GLN A 110 -4.93 -12.75 -14.60
N TYR A 111 -4.60 -12.07 -15.70
CA TYR A 111 -5.51 -11.66 -16.78
C TYR A 111 -6.72 -10.78 -16.37
N GLN A 112 -6.76 -10.28 -15.14
CA GLN A 112 -7.81 -9.40 -14.65
C GLN A 112 -7.23 -8.12 -14.06
N THR A 113 -7.88 -7.00 -14.33
CA THR A 113 -7.55 -5.68 -13.80
C THR A 113 -8.43 -5.35 -12.61
N ARG A 114 -7.82 -4.85 -11.54
CA ARG A 114 -8.53 -4.33 -10.37
C ARG A 114 -8.60 -2.82 -10.44
N PHE A 115 -9.69 -2.27 -9.91
CA PHE A 115 -9.98 -0.86 -9.93
C PHE A 115 -10.35 -0.39 -8.52
N GLY A 116 -9.73 0.69 -8.08
CA GLY A 116 -10.04 1.40 -6.85
C GLY A 116 -10.19 2.89 -7.13
N VAL A 117 -10.87 3.60 -6.25
CA VAL A 117 -11.24 5.00 -6.43
C VAL A 117 -10.92 5.79 -5.17
N ILE A 118 -10.17 6.87 -5.35
CA ILE A 118 -9.89 7.88 -4.33
C ILE A 118 -10.39 9.21 -4.89
N ARG A 119 -11.18 9.95 -4.11
CA ARG A 119 -11.49 11.35 -4.44
C ARG A 119 -10.57 12.31 -3.69
N TYR A 120 -10.31 13.47 -4.26
CA TYR A 120 -9.56 14.53 -3.58
C TYR A 120 -10.16 15.92 -3.81
N ALA A 121 -10.20 16.69 -2.74
CA ALA A 121 -10.28 18.15 -2.74
C ALA A 121 -9.23 18.62 -1.73
N SER A 122 -9.56 19.39 -0.69
CA SER A 122 -8.62 19.62 0.43
C SER A 122 -8.52 18.35 1.29
N SER A 123 -9.65 17.69 1.49
CA SER A 123 -9.76 16.30 2.00
C SER A 123 -9.40 15.27 0.93
N VAL A 124 -9.14 14.02 1.35
CA VAL A 124 -8.82 12.89 0.47
C VAL A 124 -9.49 11.65 1.04
N ASP A 125 -10.43 11.07 0.28
CA ASP A 125 -11.22 9.90 0.71
C ASP A 125 -10.98 8.70 -0.21
N LEU A 126 -10.81 7.52 0.39
CA LEU A 126 -10.95 6.24 -0.32
C LEU A 126 -12.44 5.94 -0.50
N ILE A 127 -12.91 5.96 -1.75
CA ILE A 127 -14.28 5.60 -2.13
C ILE A 127 -14.41 4.08 -2.35
N ALA A 128 -13.38 3.48 -2.96
CA ALA A 128 -13.28 2.05 -3.21
C ALA A 128 -11.81 1.60 -3.18
N ASP A 129 -11.52 0.49 -2.51
CA ASP A 129 -10.23 -0.20 -2.61
C ASP A 129 -10.23 -1.18 -3.81
N LEU A 130 -9.07 -1.78 -4.09
CA LEU A 130 -8.86 -2.64 -5.28
C LEU A 130 -9.73 -3.92 -5.28
N ASP A 131 -10.30 -4.32 -4.15
CA ASP A 131 -11.17 -5.50 -4.00
C ASP A 131 -12.68 -5.19 -4.06
N ASN A 132 -13.09 -3.91 -4.05
CA ASN A 132 -14.50 -3.51 -4.12
C ASN A 132 -15.18 -3.87 -5.44
N TYR A 133 -14.52 -3.62 -6.58
CA TYR A 133 -15.07 -3.87 -7.90
C TYR A 133 -14.60 -5.23 -8.43
N THR A 134 -15.55 -6.13 -8.70
CA THR A 134 -15.30 -7.56 -8.98
C THR A 134 -15.57 -7.95 -10.43
N SER A 135 -16.35 -7.16 -11.17
CA SER A 135 -16.59 -7.32 -12.60
C SER A 135 -16.63 -5.97 -13.33
N THR A 136 -16.64 -6.00 -14.67
CA THR A 136 -16.79 -4.78 -15.50
C THR A 136 -18.20 -4.18 -15.38
N ALA A 137 -19.21 -4.96 -14.96
CA ALA A 137 -20.57 -4.45 -14.75
C ALA A 137 -20.66 -3.54 -13.51
N ASP A 138 -19.95 -3.90 -12.44
CA ASP A 138 -19.89 -3.18 -11.17
C ASP A 138 -19.38 -1.73 -11.34
N LEU A 139 -18.66 -1.46 -12.43
CA LEU A 139 -18.17 -0.12 -12.78
C LEU A 139 -19.26 0.81 -13.36
N PHE A 140 -20.42 0.31 -13.76
CA PHE A 140 -21.56 1.15 -14.15
C PHE A 140 -22.31 1.71 -12.93
N ASP A 141 -22.14 1.10 -11.75
CA ASP A 141 -22.65 1.60 -10.46
C ASP A 141 -21.66 2.57 -9.78
N LEU A 142 -20.58 2.96 -10.46
CA LEU A 142 -19.57 3.89 -9.95
C LEU A 142 -20.12 5.31 -9.83
N ASN A 143 -20.35 5.75 -8.59
CA ASN A 143 -20.77 7.10 -8.24
C ASN A 143 -19.72 7.77 -7.36
N ILE A 144 -19.24 8.96 -7.76
CA ILE A 144 -18.29 9.78 -7.00
C ILE A 144 -18.97 11.11 -6.67
N SER A 145 -19.26 11.34 -5.38
CA SER A 145 -19.89 12.59 -4.95
C SER A 145 -18.88 13.74 -4.83
N SER A 146 -19.27 14.91 -5.33
CA SER A 146 -18.55 16.18 -5.17
C SER A 146 -18.49 16.63 -3.71
N LEU A 147 -17.40 17.29 -3.34
CA LEU A 147 -17.15 17.95 -2.07
C LEU A 147 -17.37 19.46 -2.22
N ASN A 148 -17.90 20.11 -1.17
CA ASN A 148 -18.04 21.57 -1.13
C ASN A 148 -16.71 22.23 -0.70
N GLU A 149 -15.66 21.98 -1.49
CA GLU A 149 -14.28 22.34 -1.19
C GLU A 149 -13.56 22.91 -2.42
N THR A 150 -12.62 23.83 -2.19
CA THR A 150 -11.88 24.56 -3.24
C THR A 150 -10.39 24.26 -3.32
N GLY A 151 -9.82 23.51 -2.36
CA GLY A 151 -8.40 23.09 -2.38
C GLY A 151 -8.17 21.79 -3.14
N THR A 152 -6.92 21.50 -3.51
CA THR A 152 -6.52 20.29 -4.27
C THR A 152 -5.30 19.59 -3.67
N ASN A 153 -5.57 18.56 -2.86
CA ASN A 153 -4.61 17.73 -2.12
C ASN A 153 -4.21 16.49 -2.93
N ILE A 154 -3.70 16.75 -4.15
CA ILE A 154 -3.20 15.70 -5.07
C ILE A 154 -2.05 14.89 -4.45
N GLU A 155 -1.21 15.50 -3.59
CA GLU A 155 -0.15 14.79 -2.86
C GLU A 155 -0.74 13.71 -1.93
N GLY A 156 -1.76 14.06 -1.13
CA GLY A 156 -2.44 13.11 -0.25
C GLY A 156 -3.09 11.97 -1.01
N ALA A 157 -3.69 12.24 -2.17
CA ALA A 157 -4.27 11.22 -3.05
C ALA A 157 -3.22 10.24 -3.61
N ILE A 158 -2.11 10.76 -4.15
CA ILE A 158 -1.00 9.96 -4.67
C ILE A 158 -0.38 9.12 -3.54
N ARG A 159 -0.16 9.71 -2.35
CA ARG A 159 0.37 8.99 -1.18
C ARG A 159 -0.58 7.90 -0.68
N MET A 160 -1.89 8.15 -0.68
CA MET A 160 -2.90 7.15 -0.32
C MET A 160 -2.84 5.95 -1.28
N ALA A 161 -2.93 6.18 -2.59
CA ALA A 161 -2.86 5.10 -3.59
C ALA A 161 -1.52 4.34 -3.55
N THR A 162 -0.40 5.05 -3.37
CA THR A 162 0.93 4.44 -3.22
C THR A 162 1.00 3.53 -1.98
N SER A 163 0.36 3.92 -0.86
CA SER A 163 0.28 3.08 0.33
C SER A 163 -0.55 1.80 0.12
N LYS A 164 -1.57 1.85 -0.74
CA LYS A 164 -2.38 0.68 -1.13
C LYS A 164 -1.60 -0.26 -2.04
N PHE A 165 -0.84 0.25 -3.01
CA PHE A 165 0.09 -0.56 -3.82
C PHE A 165 1.25 -1.16 -3.00
N ALA A 166 1.69 -0.49 -1.95
CA ALA A 166 2.69 -1.03 -1.01
C ALA A 166 2.12 -2.06 -0.02
N SER A 167 0.80 -2.28 0.01
CA SER A 167 0.15 -3.22 0.92
C SER A 167 0.33 -4.67 0.46
N LYS A 168 0.16 -5.62 1.40
CA LYS A 168 0.15 -7.07 1.10
C LYS A 168 -1.01 -7.50 0.19
N SER A 169 -2.00 -6.63 -0.03
CA SER A 169 -3.14 -6.88 -0.92
C SER A 169 -2.83 -6.60 -2.39
N HIS A 170 -1.68 -5.97 -2.71
CA HIS A 170 -1.23 -5.75 -4.09
C HIS A 170 -0.70 -7.06 -4.71
N ARG A 171 -1.08 -7.33 -5.97
CA ARG A 171 -0.65 -8.53 -6.69
C ARG A 171 0.73 -8.28 -7.29
N LEU A 172 1.75 -9.07 -6.92
CA LEU A 172 3.11 -8.96 -7.49
C LEU A 172 3.16 -9.02 -9.03
N ALA A 173 2.16 -9.64 -9.67
CA ALA A 173 2.02 -9.68 -11.11
C ALA A 173 1.50 -8.35 -11.72
N ALA A 174 0.66 -7.60 -11.00
CA ALA A 174 -0.05 -6.45 -11.51
C ALA A 174 0.84 -5.19 -11.54
N ARG A 175 0.81 -4.47 -12.66
CA ARG A 175 1.42 -3.13 -12.71
C ARG A 175 0.51 -2.16 -11.95
N PRO A 176 1.02 -1.39 -10.97
CA PRO A 176 0.28 -0.28 -10.38
C PRO A 176 0.12 0.84 -11.41
N VAL A 177 -1.07 1.44 -11.49
CA VAL A 177 -1.37 2.57 -12.38
C VAL A 177 -2.18 3.63 -11.61
N LEU A 178 -1.82 4.89 -11.79
CA LEU A 178 -2.63 6.04 -11.36
C LEU A 178 -3.26 6.69 -12.58
N ILE A 179 -4.59 6.85 -12.56
CA ILE A 179 -5.31 7.74 -13.47
C ILE A 179 -5.65 8.97 -12.64
N ILE A 180 -5.09 10.13 -12.98
CA ILE A 180 -5.39 11.39 -12.29
C ILE A 180 -6.31 12.21 -13.16
N VAL A 181 -7.45 12.60 -12.61
CA VAL A 181 -8.45 13.48 -13.24
C VAL A 181 -8.57 14.73 -12.37
N GLY A 182 -8.38 15.89 -12.97
CA GLY A 182 -8.55 17.20 -12.34
C GLY A 182 -9.33 18.17 -13.22
N SER A 183 -9.76 19.27 -12.61
CA SER A 183 -10.34 20.40 -13.33
C SER A 183 -9.25 21.20 -14.07
N SER A 184 -9.65 22.03 -15.04
CA SER A 184 -8.73 22.81 -15.90
C SER A 184 -8.97 24.32 -15.84
N TYR A 185 -9.55 24.82 -14.75
CA TYR A 185 -10.08 26.18 -14.60
C TYR A 185 -9.76 26.75 -13.22
#